data_AF-A0A8T4D6V7-F1
#
_entry.id   AF-A0A8T4D6V7-F1
#
_cell.length_a   1.000
_cell.length_b   1.000
_cell.length_c   1.000
_cell.angle_alpha   90.00
_cell.angle_beta   90.00
_cell.angle_gamma   90.00
#
_symmetry.space_group_name_H-M   'P 1'
#
loop_
_entity.id
_entity.type
_entity.pdbx_description
1 polymer ?
#
loop_
_entity_poly.entity_id
_entity_poly.type
_entity_poly.pdbx_seq_one_letter_code
_entity_poly.pdbx_strand_id
1 'polypeptide(L)'
;MKPTLNKALQLEKTWLQKHQAKNTQIPSDFPEFCRKNLNLNLTAYQIEAAKILQENSNVALRWCRQSGKTQLITAWLLHYALLNPETQIAIVGPSWRQTIIPITKINHYITKLPRGLFHKPQRTMIHLKNQSIIQAFPNNPNNLRGFTLKIV
;
A
#
# COMPACT_ATOMS: atom_id res chain seq x y z
N MET A 1 -6.03 6.91 -40.41
CA MET A 1 -4.68 7.33 -39.94
C MET A 1 -4.57 7.66 -38.44
N LYS A 2 -5.59 8.20 -37.77
CA LYS A 2 -5.52 8.53 -36.32
C LYS A 2 -5.38 7.34 -35.32
N PRO A 3 -5.88 6.11 -35.56
CA PRO A 3 -5.85 5.06 -34.53
C PRO A 3 -4.47 4.43 -34.32
N THR A 4 -3.62 4.38 -35.34
CA THR A 4 -2.24 3.86 -35.25
C THR A 4 -1.32 4.78 -34.46
N LEU A 5 -1.45 6.10 -34.65
CA LEU A 5 -0.69 7.10 -33.89
C LEU A 5 -1.04 7.06 -32.39
N ASN A 6 -2.33 6.90 -32.07
CA ASN A 6 -2.79 6.79 -30.67
C ASN A 6 -2.25 5.54 -29.98
N LYS A 7 -2.14 4.41 -30.70
CA LYS A 7 -1.54 3.18 -30.17
C LYS A 7 -0.04 3.35 -29.91
N ALA A 8 0.70 3.98 -30.83
CA ALA A 8 2.12 4.26 -30.64
C ALA A 8 2.39 5.15 -29.41
N LEU A 9 1.61 6.23 -29.26
CA LEU A 9 1.69 7.12 -28.10
C LEU A 9 1.35 6.42 -26.78
N GLN A 10 0.41 5.48 -26.78
CA GLN A 10 0.11 4.66 -25.60
C GLN A 10 1.26 3.71 -25.26
N LEU A 11 1.87 3.08 -26.27
CA LEU A 11 3.02 2.19 -26.07
C LEU A 11 4.21 2.96 -25.50
N GLU A 12 4.51 4.14 -26.03
CA GLU A 12 5.60 5.00 -25.54
C GLU A 12 5.35 5.43 -24.08
N LYS A 13 4.13 5.87 -23.75
CA LYS A 13 3.74 6.20 -22.35
C LYS A 13 3.88 5.03 -21.40
N THR A 14 3.47 3.83 -21.82
CA THR A 14 3.60 2.63 -20.98
C THR A 14 5.06 2.19 -20.82
N TRP A 15 5.88 2.35 -21.84
CA TRP A 15 7.32 2.11 -21.79
C TRP A 15 8.02 3.07 -20.81
N LEU A 16 7.75 4.37 -20.91
CA LEU A 16 8.28 5.39 -19.99
C LEU A 16 7.88 5.10 -18.53
N GLN A 17 6.62 4.72 -18.28
CA GLN A 17 6.17 4.36 -16.94
C GLN A 17 6.85 3.11 -16.39
N LYS A 18 7.12 2.11 -17.24
CA LYS A 18 7.87 0.90 -16.84
C LYS A 18 9.32 1.24 -16.51
N HIS A 19 9.96 2.11 -17.28
CA HIS A 19 11.32 2.58 -16.99
C HIS A 19 11.39 3.40 -15.71
N GLN A 20 10.46 4.34 -15.51
CA GLN A 20 10.36 5.10 -14.27
C GLN A 20 10.17 4.17 -13.06
N ALA A 21 9.30 3.16 -13.16
CA ALA A 21 9.10 2.21 -12.08
C ALA A 21 10.33 1.36 -11.77
N LYS A 22 11.07 0.89 -12.80
CA LYS A 22 12.34 0.16 -12.60
C LYS A 22 13.41 1.02 -11.93
N ASN A 23 13.45 2.31 -12.26
CA ASN A 23 14.44 3.25 -11.71
C ASN A 23 14.00 3.84 -10.36
N THR A 24 12.75 3.64 -9.95
CA THR A 24 12.25 4.16 -8.67
C THR A 24 12.79 3.28 -7.55
N GLN A 25 13.85 3.74 -6.91
CA GLN A 25 14.30 3.18 -5.65
C GLN A 25 13.32 3.59 -4.56
N ILE A 26 12.75 2.59 -3.91
CA ILE A 26 11.86 2.79 -2.76
C ILE A 26 12.76 2.83 -1.53
N PRO A 27 12.79 3.93 -0.76
CA PRO A 27 13.61 4.00 0.44
C PRO A 27 13.29 2.86 1.40
N SER A 28 14.32 2.19 1.93
CA SER A 28 14.15 1.18 2.98
C SER A 28 13.69 1.83 4.29
N ASP A 29 14.13 3.06 4.55
CA ASP A 29 13.68 3.83 5.70
C ASP A 29 12.24 4.34 5.52
N PHE A 30 11.38 4.02 6.48
CA PHE A 30 9.95 4.30 6.41
C PHE A 30 9.63 5.81 6.51
N PRO A 31 10.20 6.58 7.46
CA PRO A 31 10.04 8.03 7.51
C PRO A 31 10.50 8.73 6.22
N GLU A 32 11.62 8.29 5.64
CA GLU A 32 12.10 8.83 4.37
C GLU A 32 11.12 8.56 3.22
N PHE A 33 10.61 7.33 3.11
CA PHE A 33 9.58 6.98 2.14
C PHE A 33 8.33 7.84 2.29
N CYS A 34 7.85 8.05 3.52
CA CYS A 34 6.69 8.91 3.78
C CYS A 34 6.93 10.35 3.29
N ARG A 35 8.10 10.92 3.56
CA ARG A 35 8.44 12.29 3.16
C ARG A 35 8.61 12.43 1.65
N LYS A 36 9.43 11.59 1.03
CA LYS A 36 9.80 11.71 -0.40
C LYS A 36 8.73 11.22 -1.36
N ASN A 37 8.09 10.09 -1.06
CA ASN A 37 7.18 9.44 -2.00
C ASN A 37 5.70 9.78 -1.74
N LEU A 38 5.33 9.97 -0.47
CA LEU A 38 3.93 10.21 -0.09
C LEU A 38 3.62 11.67 0.24
N ASN A 39 4.64 12.54 0.31
CA ASN A 39 4.57 13.93 0.80
C ASN A 39 3.90 14.00 2.17
N LEU A 40 4.34 13.14 3.09
CA LEU A 40 3.74 12.92 4.39
C LEU A 40 4.78 13.14 5.48
N ASN A 41 4.55 14.16 6.30
CA ASN A 41 5.37 14.43 7.48
C ASN A 41 4.78 13.71 8.69
N LEU A 42 5.46 12.65 9.14
CA LEU A 42 5.08 11.90 10.33
C LEU A 42 5.37 12.71 11.59
N THR A 43 4.48 12.62 12.57
CA THR A 43 4.71 13.16 13.91
C THR A 43 5.65 12.24 14.70
N ALA A 44 6.22 12.75 15.81
CA ALA A 44 7.12 11.96 16.66
C ALA A 44 6.49 10.63 17.12
N TYR A 45 5.24 10.67 17.59
CA TYR A 45 4.52 9.46 18.03
C TYR A 45 4.32 8.46 16.88
N GLN A 46 4.11 8.93 15.64
CA GLN A 46 3.91 8.06 14.49
C GLN A 46 5.20 7.35 14.08
N ILE A 47 6.34 8.03 14.21
CA ILE A 47 7.66 7.45 13.98
C ILE A 47 7.94 6.35 15.01
N GLU A 48 7.67 6.62 16.29
CA GLU A 48 7.79 5.64 17.36
C GLU A 48 6.90 4.42 17.13
N ALA A 49 5.62 4.64 16.80
CA ALA A 49 4.70 3.55 16.48
C ALA A 49 5.15 2.73 15.26
N ALA A 50 5.74 3.36 14.24
CA ALA A 50 6.29 2.65 13.08
C ALA A 50 7.49 1.77 13.44
N LYS A 51 8.37 2.23 14.33
CA LYS A 51 9.50 1.42 14.83
C LYS A 51 9.00 0.19 15.57
N ILE A 52 8.02 0.36 16.48
CA ILE A 52 7.40 -0.75 17.21
C ILE A 52 6.83 -1.79 16.23
N LEU A 53 6.17 -1.35 15.16
CA LEU A 53 5.63 -2.23 14.11
C LEU A 53 6.70 -2.96 13.29
N GLN A 54 7.90 -2.39 13.14
CA GLN A 54 9.01 -3.01 12.40
C GLN A 54 9.77 -4.04 13.25
N GLU A 55 9.95 -3.75 14.54
CA GLU A 55 10.76 -4.56 15.45
C GLU A 55 10.00 -5.78 15.99
N ASN A 56 8.67 -5.73 16.03
CA ASN A 56 7.85 -6.75 16.68
C ASN A 56 6.93 -7.45 15.67
N SER A 57 6.75 -8.76 15.83
CA SER A 57 5.85 -9.56 14.99
C SER A 57 4.37 -9.35 15.34
N ASN A 58 4.06 -9.07 16.61
CA ASN A 58 2.70 -8.89 17.12
C ASN A 58 2.61 -7.60 17.92
N VAL A 59 1.74 -6.68 17.51
CA VAL A 59 1.63 -5.35 18.13
C VAL A 59 0.18 -4.99 18.36
N ALA A 60 -0.13 -4.56 19.59
CA ALA A 60 -1.40 -3.93 19.93
C ALA A 60 -1.17 -2.45 20.26
N LEU A 61 -1.75 -1.54 19.46
CA LEU A 61 -1.60 -0.10 19.63
C LEU A 61 -2.88 0.52 20.20
N ARG A 62 -2.77 1.19 21.35
CA ARG A 62 -3.86 1.95 21.96
C ARG A 62 -3.76 3.43 21.59
N TRP A 63 -4.67 3.90 20.74
CA TRP A 63 -4.64 5.25 20.20
C TRP A 63 -5.87 6.08 20.52
N CYS A 64 -5.67 7.39 20.67
CA CYS A 64 -6.74 8.37 20.72
C CYS A 64 -7.53 8.44 19.39
N ARG A 65 -8.73 9.03 19.45
CA ARG A 65 -9.49 9.34 18.24
C ARG A 65 -8.78 10.43 17.44
N GLN A 66 -8.98 10.40 16.11
CA GLN A 66 -8.51 11.44 15.17
C GLN A 66 -6.99 11.76 15.18
N SER A 67 -6.16 10.89 15.76
CA SER A 67 -4.70 11.07 15.77
C SER A 67 -3.99 10.90 14.42
N GLY A 68 -4.70 10.50 13.36
CA GLY A 68 -4.10 10.15 12.08
C GLY A 68 -3.63 8.69 11.98
N LYS A 69 -3.99 7.83 12.94
CA LYS A 69 -3.61 6.40 12.97
C LYS A 69 -3.79 5.65 11.65
N THR A 70 -4.92 5.83 10.96
CA THR A 70 -5.18 5.13 9.70
C THR A 70 -4.19 5.55 8.63
N GLN A 71 -3.77 6.82 8.63
CA GLN A 71 -2.80 7.35 7.68
C GLN A 71 -1.44 6.65 7.83
N LEU A 72 -0.96 6.54 9.07
CA LEU A 72 0.26 5.81 9.42
C LEU A 72 0.19 4.35 8.97
N ILE A 73 -0.83 3.60 9.41
CA ILE A 73 -0.96 2.17 9.07
C ILE A 73 -1.02 1.96 7.56
N THR A 74 -1.78 2.78 6.83
CA THR A 74 -1.87 2.63 5.37
C THR A 74 -0.56 2.91 4.65
N ALA A 75 0.21 3.90 5.12
CA ALA A 75 1.53 4.19 4.55
C ALA A 75 2.51 3.04 4.86
N TRP A 76 2.46 2.52 6.09
CA TRP A 76 3.33 1.42 6.53
C TRP A 76 3.04 0.12 5.79
N LEU A 77 1.76 -0.27 5.64
CA LEU A 77 1.38 -1.47 4.88
C LEU A 77 1.79 -1.36 3.40
N LEU A 78 1.65 -0.19 2.80
CA LEU A 78 2.10 0.06 1.43
C LEU A 78 3.62 -0.07 1.31
N HIS A 79 4.37 0.54 2.25
CA HIS A 79 5.84 0.45 2.29
C HIS A 79 6.32 -0.99 2.45
N TYR A 80 5.72 -1.74 3.39
CA TYR A 80 6.03 -3.14 3.60
C TYR A 80 5.76 -3.98 2.34
N ALA A 81 4.59 -3.82 1.71
CA ALA A 81 4.23 -4.57 0.51
C ALA A 81 5.14 -4.25 -0.69
N LEU A 82 5.67 -3.02 -0.76
CA LEU A 82 6.59 -2.61 -1.83
C LEU A 82 7.99 -3.21 -1.65
N LEU A 83 8.48 -3.30 -0.42
CA LEU A 83 9.82 -3.83 -0.12
C LEU A 83 9.85 -5.36 -0.05
N ASN A 84 8.74 -6.00 0.32
CA ASN A 84 8.65 -7.46 0.47
C ASN A 84 7.82 -8.03 -0.69
N PRO A 85 8.44 -8.62 -1.72
CA PRO A 85 7.71 -9.24 -2.83
C PRO A 85 6.92 -10.47 -2.36
N GLU A 86 5.90 -10.86 -3.13
CA GLU A 86 5.09 -12.07 -2.90
C GLU A 86 4.43 -12.12 -1.51
N THR A 87 4.13 -10.94 -0.92
CA THR A 87 3.50 -10.87 0.40
C THR A 87 1.99 -10.66 0.31
N GLN A 88 1.25 -11.44 1.09
CA GLN A 88 -0.19 -11.27 1.23
C GLN A 88 -0.51 -10.62 2.58
N ILE A 89 -1.20 -9.48 2.53
CA ILE A 89 -1.61 -8.66 3.67
C ILE A 89 -3.13 -8.63 3.73
N ALA A 90 -3.70 -9.00 4.87
CA ALA A 90 -5.13 -8.85 5.14
C ALA A 90 -5.38 -7.59 5.96
N ILE A 91 -6.52 -6.95 5.72
CA ILE A 91 -7.06 -5.88 6.55
C ILE A 91 -8.41 -6.32 7.05
N VAL A 92 -8.50 -6.54 8.36
CA VAL A 92 -9.72 -7.02 9.03
C VAL A 92 -10.25 -5.94 9.97
N GLY A 93 -11.57 -5.93 10.17
CA GLY A 93 -12.22 -4.91 10.97
C GLY A 93 -13.68 -5.26 11.23
N PRO A 94 -14.31 -4.61 12.22
CA PRO A 94 -15.63 -5.00 12.71
C PRO A 94 -16.75 -4.77 11.69
N SER A 95 -16.51 -3.95 10.66
CA SER A 95 -17.46 -3.69 9.57
C SER A 95 -16.74 -3.67 8.23
N TRP A 96 -17.41 -4.19 7.20
CA TRP A 96 -16.94 -4.13 5.81
C TRP A 96 -16.63 -2.71 5.32
N ARG A 97 -17.39 -1.72 5.79
CA ARG A 97 -17.09 -0.32 5.48
C ARG A 97 -15.74 0.10 6.05
N GLN A 98 -15.41 -0.33 7.27
CA GLN A 98 -14.18 0.05 7.95
C GLN A 98 -12.94 -0.60 7.32
N THR A 99 -13.06 -1.83 6.82
CA THR A 99 -11.95 -2.56 6.18
C THR A 99 -11.57 -1.99 4.81
N ILE A 100 -12.52 -1.38 4.10
CA ILE A 100 -12.27 -0.72 2.81
C ILE A 100 -11.58 0.65 2.98
N ILE A 101 -11.72 1.32 4.12
CA ILE A 101 -11.15 2.67 4.34
C ILE A 101 -9.61 2.67 4.13
N PRO A 102 -8.84 1.74 4.72
CA PRO A 102 -7.41 1.63 4.45
C PRO A 102 -7.07 1.48 2.96
N ILE A 103 -7.73 0.56 2.25
CA ILE A 103 -7.52 0.35 0.81
C ILE A 103 -7.77 1.63 0.01
N THR A 104 -8.84 2.36 0.35
CA THR A 104 -9.18 3.63 -0.29
C THR A 104 -8.08 4.68 -0.09
N LYS A 105 -7.47 4.76 1.10
CA LYS A 105 -6.35 5.67 1.35
C LYS A 105 -5.08 5.25 0.61
N ILE A 106 -4.79 3.95 0.55
CA ILE A 106 -3.63 3.47 -0.21
C ILE A 106 -3.82 3.75 -1.70
N ASN A 107 -5.02 3.57 -2.25
CA ASN A 107 -5.33 3.97 -3.64
C ASN A 107 -5.05 5.46 -3.88
N HIS A 108 -5.28 6.34 -2.90
CA HIS A 108 -4.88 7.74 -3.00
C HIS A 108 -3.35 7.88 -3.05
N TYR A 109 -2.60 7.14 -2.23
CA TYR A 109 -1.13 7.15 -2.26
C TYR A 109 -0.53 6.61 -3.57
N ILE A 110 -1.17 5.61 -4.17
CA ILE A 110 -0.75 5.05 -5.46
C ILE A 110 -0.74 6.12 -6.55
N THR A 111 -1.61 7.14 -6.47
CA THR A 111 -1.62 8.23 -7.46
C THR A 111 -0.35 9.09 -7.43
N LYS A 112 0.38 9.10 -6.30
CA LYS A 112 1.65 9.82 -6.12
C LYS A 112 2.87 8.99 -6.53
N LEU A 113 2.68 7.69 -6.73
CA LEU A 113 3.75 6.74 -7.06
C LEU A 113 3.76 6.43 -8.56
N PRO A 114 4.87 5.92 -9.10
CA PRO A 114 4.93 5.46 -10.48
C PRO A 114 3.89 4.36 -10.74
N ARG A 115 3.00 4.59 -11.71
CA ARG A 115 1.95 3.63 -12.11
C ARG A 115 2.51 2.26 -12.49
N GLY A 116 3.77 2.20 -12.91
CA GLY A 116 4.43 0.95 -13.28
C GLY A 116 4.60 -0.06 -12.14
N LEU A 117 4.43 0.35 -10.87
CA LEU A 117 4.53 -0.53 -9.69
C LEU A 117 3.25 -1.28 -9.36
N PHE A 118 2.10 -0.83 -9.87
CA PHE A 118 0.79 -1.32 -9.47
C PHE A 118 0.00 -1.88 -10.67
N HIS A 119 -0.90 -2.81 -10.38
CA HIS A 119 -1.99 -3.16 -11.26
C HIS A 119 -3.13 -2.14 -11.14
N LYS A 120 -4.21 -2.37 -11.89
CA LYS A 120 -5.40 -1.50 -11.83
C LYS A 120 -5.92 -1.46 -10.38
N PRO A 121 -6.08 -0.27 -9.78
CA PRO A 121 -6.57 -0.15 -8.41
C PRO A 121 -7.99 -0.69 -8.30
N GLN A 122 -8.27 -1.41 -7.22
CA GLN A 122 -9.60 -1.93 -6.91
C GLN A 122 -10.08 -1.39 -5.56
N ARG A 123 -11.39 -1.47 -5.30
CA ARG A 123 -11.98 -0.95 -4.07
C ARG A 123 -11.65 -1.81 -2.85
N THR A 124 -11.44 -3.11 -3.05
CA THR A 124 -11.30 -4.12 -1.99
C THR A 124 -9.89 -4.67 -1.87
N MET A 125 -9.05 -4.50 -2.90
CA MET A 125 -7.68 -4.97 -2.88
C MET A 125 -6.74 -4.08 -3.70
N ILE A 126 -5.46 -4.28 -3.46
CA ILE A 126 -4.36 -3.63 -4.15
C ILE A 126 -3.39 -4.71 -4.56
N HIS A 127 -3.13 -4.79 -5.85
CA HIS A 127 -2.21 -5.75 -6.43
C HIS A 127 -0.99 -5.01 -6.97
N LEU A 128 0.17 -5.35 -6.43
CA LEU A 128 1.46 -4.78 -6.82
C LEU A 128 2.11 -5.70 -7.86
N LYS A 129 2.95 -5.14 -8.74
CA LYS A 129 3.65 -5.94 -9.76
C LYS A 129 4.74 -6.84 -9.20
N ASN A 130 5.15 -6.64 -7.96
CA ASN A 130 6.04 -7.54 -7.22
C ASN A 130 5.27 -8.74 -6.61
N GLN A 131 4.04 -9.00 -7.07
CA GLN A 131 3.14 -10.07 -6.62
C GLN A 131 2.60 -9.90 -5.20
N SER A 132 2.87 -8.78 -4.54
CA SER A 132 2.30 -8.49 -3.22
C SER A 132 0.85 -8.02 -3.34
N ILE A 133 0.03 -8.42 -2.37
CA ILE A 133 -1.42 -8.17 -2.34
C ILE A 133 -1.81 -7.61 -0.98
N ILE A 134 -2.54 -6.51 -0.99
CA ILE A 134 -3.22 -5.96 0.20
C ILE A 134 -4.71 -6.08 -0.01
N GLN A 135 -5.42 -6.82 0.84
CA GLN A 135 -6.84 -7.11 0.66
C GLN A 135 -7.66 -6.88 1.93
N ALA A 136 -8.83 -6.27 1.77
CA ALA A 136 -9.81 -6.13 2.83
C ALA A 136 -10.67 -7.38 2.97
N PHE A 137 -10.84 -7.87 4.20
CA PHE A 137 -11.69 -9.03 4.52
C PHE A 137 -12.77 -8.67 5.56
N PRO A 138 -13.99 -9.22 5.46
CA PRO A 138 -14.95 -9.14 6.56
C PRO A 138 -14.43 -9.93 7.76
N ASN A 139 -14.74 -9.48 8.98
CA ASN A 139 -14.42 -10.19 10.21
C ASN A 139 -15.25 -11.48 10.36
N ASN A 140 -14.87 -12.52 9.64
CA ASN A 140 -15.42 -13.88 9.73
C ASN A 140 -14.23 -14.86 9.67
N PRO A 141 -14.10 -15.78 10.65
CA PRO A 141 -13.01 -16.77 10.69
C PRO A 141 -12.85 -17.56 9.39
N ASN A 142 -13.96 -17.86 8.69
CA ASN A 142 -13.93 -18.64 7.46
C ASN A 142 -13.30 -17.88 6.28
N ASN A 143 -13.28 -16.55 6.32
CA ASN A 143 -12.73 -15.73 5.24
C ASN A 143 -11.20 -15.61 5.31
N LEU A 144 -10.61 -15.85 6.48
CA LEU A 144 -9.16 -15.83 6.66
C LEU A 144 -8.53 -17.21 6.44
N ARG A 145 -9.30 -18.28 6.70
CA ARG A 145 -8.87 -19.66 6.46
C ARG A 145 -8.69 -19.88 4.95
N GLY A 146 -7.56 -20.46 4.57
CA GLY A 146 -7.19 -20.74 3.17
C GLY A 146 -6.24 -19.72 2.54
N PHE A 147 -5.92 -18.62 3.22
CA PHE A 147 -4.90 -17.66 2.79
C PHE A 147 -3.61 -17.80 3.62
N THR A 148 -2.47 -17.63 2.96
CA THR A 148 -1.16 -17.58 3.63
C THR A 148 -0.80 -16.12 3.88
N LEU A 149 -1.31 -15.57 4.98
CA LEU A 149 -1.19 -14.15 5.32
C LEU A 149 0.11 -13.88 6.08
N LYS A 150 0.88 -12.88 5.63
CA LYS A 150 2.09 -12.43 6.32
C LYS A 150 1.79 -11.39 7.38
N ILE A 151 0.77 -10.55 7.14
CA ILE A 151 0.29 -9.48 8.04
C ILE A 151 -1.25 -9.51 8.03
N VAL A 152 -1.87 -9.31 9.19
CA VAL A 152 -3.33 -9.25 9.41
C VAL A 152 -3.70 -8.05 10.27
#